data_AF-A0A946EYH7-F1
#
_entry.id   AF-A0A946EYH7-F1
#
_cell.length_a   1.000
_cell.length_b   1.000
_cell.length_c   1.000
_cell.angle_alpha   90.00
_cell.angle_beta   90.00
_cell.angle_gamma   90.00
#
_symmetry.space_group_name_H-M   'P 1'
#
loop_
_entity.id
_entity.type
_entity.pdbx_description
1 polymer ?
#
loop_
_entity_poly.entity_id
_entity_poly.type
_entity_poly.pdbx_seq_one_letter_code
_entity_poly.pdbx_strand_id
1 'polypeptide(L)'
;MDRRYGTEPVMQLNDAFASPELIQDWVSTERLTLAEAEQSKMWVSLKVDKDTKMGIVTDVKQELRKASALKVLYSASGRERTQSGN
;
A
#
# COMPACT_ATOMS: atom_id res chain seq x y z
N MET A 1 -15.85 14.60 -18.67
CA MET A 1 -14.82 14.20 -17.69
C MET A 1 -15.00 15.06 -16.45
N ASP A 2 -15.31 14.43 -15.31
CA ASP A 2 -15.55 15.11 -14.03
C ASP A 2 -14.21 15.59 -13.43
N ARG A 3 -14.08 16.90 -13.12
CA ARG A 3 -12.83 17.54 -12.66
C ARG A 3 -12.39 17.11 -11.25
N ARG A 4 -13.11 16.18 -10.60
CA ARG A 4 -12.79 15.68 -9.25
C ARG A 4 -11.75 14.56 -9.25
N TYR A 5 -11.40 14.01 -10.42
CA TYR A 5 -10.40 12.96 -10.54
C TYR A 5 -9.14 13.50 -11.20
N GLY A 6 -8.04 13.54 -10.44
CA GLY A 6 -6.72 13.83 -10.99
C GLY A 6 -6.25 12.72 -11.93
N THR A 7 -5.48 13.08 -12.96
CA THR A 7 -4.93 12.13 -13.96
C THR A 7 -3.74 11.31 -13.44
N GLU A 8 -3.30 11.57 -12.21
CA GLU A 8 -2.12 10.94 -11.63
C GLU A 8 -2.51 9.99 -10.49
N PRO A 9 -1.88 8.81 -10.41
CA PRO A 9 -2.11 7.89 -9.31
C PRO A 9 -1.63 8.50 -8.00
N VAL A 10 -2.52 8.52 -7.00
CA VAL A 10 -2.26 9.08 -5.68
C VAL A 10 -2.09 7.96 -4.66
N MET A 11 -1.11 8.09 -3.77
CA MET A 11 -0.89 7.17 -2.67
C MET A 11 -1.45 7.74 -1.35
N GLN A 12 -2.00 6.88 -0.52
CA GLN A 12 -2.43 7.18 0.83
C GLN A 12 -1.75 6.25 1.84
N LEU A 13 -1.37 6.80 2.98
CA LEU A 13 -0.92 6.07 4.16
C LEU A 13 -1.95 6.31 5.27
N ASN A 14 -2.72 5.26 5.60
CA ASN A 14 -3.92 5.36 6.44
C ASN A 14 -4.93 6.38 5.87
N ASP A 15 -5.06 7.55 6.51
CA ASP A 15 -6.05 8.59 6.18
C ASP A 15 -5.41 9.82 5.50
N ALA A 16 -4.10 9.81 5.28
CA ALA A 16 -3.35 10.93 4.74
C ALA A 16 -2.77 10.63 3.35
N PHE A 17 -2.84 11.63 2.46
CA PHE A 17 -2.10 11.60 1.20
C PHE A 17 -0.60 11.71 1.48
N ALA A 18 0.19 10.84 0.87
CA ALA A 18 1.62 10.77 1.11
C ALA A 18 2.39 10.40 -0.14
N SER A 19 3.65 10.83 -0.18
CA SER A 19 4.63 10.39 -1.17
C SER A 19 5.26 9.06 -0.76
N PRO A 20 5.72 8.23 -1.71
CA PRO A 20 6.37 6.95 -1.40
C PRO A 20 7.60 7.10 -0.49
N GLU A 21 8.29 8.23 -0.54
CA GLU A 21 9.46 8.52 0.29
C GLU A 21 9.15 8.57 1.80
N LEU A 22 7.91 8.91 2.17
CA LEU A 22 7.49 9.00 3.58
C LEU A 22 7.15 7.64 4.21
N ILE A 23 7.11 6.57 3.40
CA ILE A 23 6.74 5.23 3.88
C ILE A 23 7.71 4.74 4.97
N GLN A 24 9.01 5.02 4.82
CA GLN A 24 10.02 4.55 5.79
C GLN A 24 9.82 5.17 7.17
N ASP A 25 9.59 6.48 7.20
CA ASP A 25 9.33 7.23 8.43
C ASP A 25 8.01 6.80 9.07
N TRP A 26 6.97 6.64 8.24
CA TRP A 26 5.66 6.16 8.69
C TRP A 26 5.74 4.76 9.30
N VAL A 27 6.38 3.79 8.63
CA VAL A 27 6.58 2.43 9.14
C VAL A 27 7.34 2.45 10.47
N SER A 28 8.39 3.29 10.58
CA SER A 28 9.17 3.41 11.80
C SER A 28 8.34 3.99 12.94
N THR A 29 7.54 5.01 12.67
CA THR A 29 6.64 5.64 13.63
C THR A 29 5.57 4.67 14.10
N GLU A 30 4.87 3.98 13.19
CA GLU A 30 3.88 2.95 13.54
C GLU A 30 4.50 1.80 14.32
N ARG A 31 5.75 1.43 14.01
CA ARG A 31 6.44 0.40 14.77
C ARG A 31 6.75 0.86 16.21
N LEU A 32 6.98 2.15 16.44
CA LEU A 32 7.18 2.69 17.79
C LEU A 32 5.88 2.80 18.58
N THR A 33 4.71 2.91 17.93
CA THR A 33 3.41 2.88 18.62
C THR A 33 3.04 1.47 19.10
N LEU A 34 3.62 0.43 18.50
CA LEU A 34 3.43 -0.97 18.88
C LEU A 34 4.39 -1.40 19.99
N ALA A 35 3.90 -2.25 20.90
CA ALA A 35 4.74 -2.89 21.90
C ALA A 35 5.81 -3.76 21.24
N GLU A 36 7.01 -3.86 21.82
CA GLU A 36 8.16 -4.57 21.23
C GLU A 36 7.84 -6.01 20.78
N ALA A 37 6.99 -6.72 21.52
CA ALA A 37 6.54 -8.07 21.18
C ALA A 37 5.67 -8.14 19.91
N GLU A 38 5.02 -7.03 19.55
CA GLU A 38 4.11 -6.90 18.40
C GLU A 38 4.80 -6.27 17.19
N GLN A 39 5.92 -5.54 17.39
CA GLN A 39 6.70 -4.93 16.32
C GLN A 39 7.18 -5.93 15.25
N SER A 40 7.49 -7.17 15.65
CA SER A 40 7.87 -8.24 14.73
C SER A 40 6.67 -8.89 14.01
N LYS A 41 5.46 -8.70 14.58
CA LYS A 41 4.22 -9.25 14.05
C LYS A 41 3.46 -8.29 13.15
N MET A 42 3.88 -7.03 13.06
CA MET A 42 3.25 -5.99 12.24
C MET A 42 3.00 -6.46 10.80
N TRP A 43 1.80 -6.17 10.30
CA TRP A 43 1.39 -6.47 8.93
C TRP A 43 1.03 -5.17 8.21
N VAL A 44 1.50 -5.01 6.98
CA VAL A 44 1.14 -3.87 6.13
C VAL A 44 0.19 -4.33 5.05
N SER A 45 -0.99 -3.72 4.95
CA SER A 45 -1.92 -3.99 3.86
C SER A 45 -1.67 -3.02 2.71
N LEU A 46 -1.26 -3.55 1.56
CA LEU A 46 -1.14 -2.77 0.32
C LEU A 46 -2.36 -3.07 -0.56
N LYS A 47 -3.29 -2.11 -0.60
CA LYS A 47 -4.42 -2.13 -1.53
C LYS A 47 -4.08 -1.31 -2.77
N VAL A 48 -4.20 -1.92 -3.95
CA VAL A 48 -3.88 -1.29 -5.23
C VAL A 48 -5.07 -1.39 -6.17
N ASP A 49 -5.36 -0.29 -6.86
CA ASP A 49 -6.40 -0.26 -7.89
C ASP A 49 -5.89 -0.78 -9.24
N LYS A 50 -6.79 -1.32 -10.07
CA LYS A 50 -6.46 -1.88 -11.39
C LYS A 50 -5.85 -0.85 -12.34
N ASP A 51 -6.29 0.41 -12.25
CA ASP A 51 -5.82 1.48 -13.14
C ASP A 51 -4.52 2.15 -12.63
N THR A 52 -4.00 1.72 -11.49
CA THR A 52 -2.78 2.30 -10.91
C THR A 52 -1.55 1.93 -11.74
N LYS A 53 -0.71 2.94 -12.06
CA LYS A 53 0.56 2.72 -12.74
C LYS A 53 1.49 1.83 -11.92
N MET A 54 2.03 0.78 -12.55
CA MET A 54 2.96 -0.16 -11.90
C MET A 54 4.26 0.47 -11.40
N GLY A 55 4.66 1.64 -11.93
CA GLY A 55 5.81 2.40 -11.44
C GLY A 55 5.67 2.71 -9.94
N ILE A 56 4.58 3.38 -9.56
CA ILE A 56 4.31 3.74 -8.16
C ILE A 56 4.22 2.51 -7.26
N VAL A 57 3.55 1.44 -7.73
CA VAL A 57 3.45 0.19 -6.96
C VAL A 57 4.83 -0.42 -6.69
N THR A 58 5.74 -0.29 -7.65
CA THR A 58 7.12 -0.78 -7.51
C THR A 58 7.91 0.08 -6.54
N ASP A 59 7.80 1.40 -6.63
CA ASP A 59 8.45 2.32 -5.68
C ASP A 59 7.98 2.04 -4.25
N VAL A 60 6.67 1.94 -4.03
CA VAL A 60 6.08 1.62 -2.71
C VAL A 60 6.62 0.30 -2.15
N LYS A 61 6.76 -0.74 -2.99
CA LYS A 61 7.34 -2.02 -2.56
C LYS A 61 8.81 -1.89 -2.17
N GLN A 62 9.59 -1.08 -2.90
CA GLN A 62 10.99 -0.86 -2.57
C GLN A 62 11.14 -0.13 -1.24
N GLU A 63 10.32 0.90 -1.02
CA GLU A 63 10.35 1.66 0.23
C GLU A 63 9.90 0.82 1.43
N LEU A 64 8.84 0.01 1.29
CA LEU A 64 8.44 -0.96 2.33
C LEU A 64 9.55 -1.99 2.63
N ARG A 65 10.31 -2.40 1.62
CA ARG A 65 11.44 -3.33 1.79
C ARG A 65 12.59 -2.67 2.55
N LYS A 66 12.92 -1.40 2.24
CA LYS A 66 13.91 -0.61 2.98
C LYS A 66 13.50 -0.41 4.44
N ALA A 67 12.21 -0.21 4.69
CA ALA A 67 11.63 -0.08 6.02
C ALA A 67 11.54 -1.41 6.80
N SER A 68 12.05 -2.52 6.26
CA SER A 68 11.97 -3.87 6.85
C SER A 68 10.52 -4.35 7.13
N ALA A 69 9.53 -3.78 6.45
CA ALA A 69 8.14 -4.22 6.51
C ALA A 69 7.92 -5.43 5.60
N LEU A 70 8.48 -6.58 5.99
CA LEU A 70 8.50 -7.79 5.15
C LEU A 70 7.14 -8.49 5.04
N LYS A 71 6.23 -8.23 5.98
CA LYS A 71 4.91 -8.86 6.05
C LYS A 71 3.86 -7.98 5.37
N VAL A 72 3.78 -8.06 4.04
CA VAL A 72 2.85 -7.27 3.23
C VAL A 72 1.69 -8.14 2.73
N LEU A 73 0.46 -7.74 3.01
CA LEU A 73 -0.74 -8.29 2.39
C LEU A 73 -1.05 -7.50 1.13
N TYR A 74 -1.12 -8.20 -0.01
CA TYR A 74 -1.48 -7.60 -1.28
C TYR A 74 -2.97 -7.80 -1.55
N SER A 75 -3.69 -6.69 -1.75
CA SER A 75 -5.08 -6.70 -2.18
C SER A 75 -5.20 -5.92 -3.48
N ALA A 76 -5.58 -6.60 -4.56
CA ALA A 76 -5.87 -5.96 -5.84
C ALA A 76 -7.34 -6.20 -6.19
N SER A 77 -8.05 -5.12 -6.54
CA SER A 77 -9.43 -5.16 -7.00
C SER A 77 -9.49 -5.73 -8.43
N GLY A 78 -9.21 -7.02 -8.59
CA GLY A 78 -8.89 -7.57 -9.89
C GLY A 78 -9.14 -9.06 -10.04
N ARG A 79 -10.29 -9.56 -9.56
CA ARG A 79 -10.87 -10.82 -10.04
C ARG A 79 -12.39 -10.69 -10.07
N GLU A 80 -12.93 -10.28 -11.21
CA GLU A 80 -14.28 -10.69 -11.57
C GLU A 80 -14.23 -12.22 -11.66
N ARG A 81 -14.83 -12.90 -10.67
CA ARG A 81 -15.01 -14.34 -10.71
C ARG A 81 -15.97 -14.59 -11.87
N THR A 82 -15.45 -14.90 -13.06
CA THR A 82 -16.26 -15.48 -14.12
C THR A 82 -16.74 -16.83 -13.59
N GLN A 83 -17.92 -16.81 -12.99
CA GLN A 83 -18.64 -18.01 -12.62
C GLN A 83 -19.13 -18.61 -13.93
N SER A 84 -18.24 -19.31 -14.63
CA SER A 84 -18.61 -20.15 -15.76
C SER A 84 -19.39 -21.33 -15.19
N GLY A 85 -20.71 -21.19 -15.13
CA GLY A 85 -21.61 -22.32 -15.01
C GLY A 85 -21.51 -23.16 -16.28
N ASN A 86 -21.20 -24.43 -16.12
CA ASN A 86 -21.64 -25.51 -17.00
C ASN A 86 -22.04 -26.67 -16.09
#